data_AF-A0A6A4R7I5-F1
#
_entry.id   AF-A0A6A4R7I5-F1
#
_cell.length_a   1.000
_cell.length_b   1.000
_cell.length_c   1.000
_cell.angle_alpha   90.00
_cell.angle_beta   90.00
_cell.angle_gamma   90.00
#
_symmetry.space_group_name_H-M   'P 1'
#
loop_
_entity.id
_entity.type
_entity.pdbx_description
1 polymer ?
#
loop_
_entity_poly.entity_id
_entity_poly.type
_entity_poly.pdbx_seq_one_letter_code
_entity_poly.pdbx_strand_id
1 'polypeptide(L)'
;MGKLISLIVLTLALAGPAIADSLNWRIRSEHPNVVSLEFYSQDYSRAWPGDGEVYILDDYDTHSYNLECRSGEKICYGAWVRGDSDSYWGVGRNDASGCSDCCYTCGQGDTDLRILNN
;
A
#
# COMPACT_ATOMS: atom_id res chain seq x y z
N MET A 1 -5.74 -38.04 -54.00
CA MET A 1 -6.22 -36.80 -53.32
C MET A 1 -6.01 -36.94 -51.82
N GLY A 2 -4.88 -36.43 -51.30
CA GLY A 2 -4.59 -36.42 -49.87
C GLY A 2 -5.21 -35.20 -49.20
N LYS A 3 -5.95 -35.40 -48.09
CA LYS A 3 -6.44 -34.33 -47.23
C LYS A 3 -5.54 -34.25 -46.00
N LEU A 4 -4.76 -33.17 -45.93
CA LEU A 4 -3.96 -32.78 -44.76
C LEU A 4 -4.91 -32.40 -43.62
N ILE A 5 -4.90 -33.19 -42.54
CA ILE A 5 -5.61 -32.87 -41.30
C ILE A 5 -4.63 -32.05 -40.46
N SER A 6 -4.88 -30.74 -40.36
CA SER A 6 -4.12 -29.84 -39.50
C SER A 6 -4.58 -30.03 -38.05
N LEU A 7 -3.72 -30.60 -37.20
CA LEU A 7 -3.94 -30.62 -35.75
C LEU A 7 -3.54 -29.26 -35.18
N ILE A 8 -4.53 -28.52 -34.68
CA ILE A 8 -4.31 -27.29 -33.91
C ILE A 8 -4.09 -27.72 -32.46
N VAL A 9 -2.84 -27.68 -31.99
CA VAL A 9 -2.49 -27.93 -30.57
C VAL A 9 -2.78 -26.66 -29.79
N LEU A 10 -3.82 -26.68 -28.95
CA LEU A 10 -4.15 -25.59 -28.03
C LEU A 10 -3.30 -25.73 -26.77
N THR A 11 -2.20 -24.97 -26.69
CA THR A 11 -1.39 -24.85 -25.47
C THR A 11 -2.14 -24.02 -24.42
N LEU A 12 -2.71 -24.68 -23.41
CA LEU A 12 -3.18 -24.00 -22.20
C LEU A 12 -1.96 -23.47 -21.43
N ALA A 13 -1.77 -22.16 -21.43
CA ALA A 13 -0.83 -21.51 -20.52
C ALA A 13 -1.37 -21.63 -19.10
N LEU A 14 -0.66 -22.37 -18.24
CA LEU A 14 -0.91 -22.41 -16.81
C LEU A 14 -0.55 -21.03 -16.23
N ALA A 15 -1.55 -20.17 -16.03
CA ALA A 15 -1.39 -19.00 -15.19
C ALA A 15 -1.15 -19.48 -13.75
N GLY A 16 0.09 -19.37 -13.27
CA GLY A 16 0.41 -19.66 -11.88
C GLY A 16 -0.30 -18.70 -10.92
N PRO A 17 -0.51 -19.09 -9.64
CA PRO A 17 -1.08 -18.18 -8.66
C PRO A 17 -0.14 -16.98 -8.49
N ALA A 18 -0.69 -15.77 -8.55
CA ALA A 18 0.02 -14.60 -8.05
C ALA A 18 0.21 -14.81 -6.54
N ILE A 19 1.46 -14.97 -6.08
CA ILE A 19 1.75 -15.10 -4.66
C ILE A 19 1.51 -13.73 -4.03
N ALA A 20 0.40 -13.60 -3.33
CA ALA A 20 0.16 -12.51 -2.39
C ALA A 20 1.02 -12.74 -1.16
N ASP A 21 1.78 -11.72 -0.80
CA ASP A 21 2.54 -11.58 0.43
C ASP A 21 1.86 -10.52 1.29
N SER A 22 2.41 -10.24 2.48
CA SER A 22 1.84 -9.25 3.38
C SER A 22 2.88 -8.31 3.95
N LEU A 23 2.44 -7.11 4.32
CA LEU A 23 3.24 -6.12 5.01
C LEU A 23 2.44 -5.54 6.18
N ASN A 24 2.86 -5.81 7.41
CA ASN A 24 2.24 -5.21 8.59
C ASN A 24 2.84 -3.83 8.87
N TRP A 25 1.98 -2.81 8.89
CA TRP A 25 2.30 -1.46 9.29
C TRP A 25 1.88 -1.19 10.72
N ARG A 26 2.73 -0.48 11.46
CA ARG A 26 2.42 -0.01 12.82
C ARG A 26 2.50 1.51 12.86
N ILE A 27 1.37 2.17 13.07
CA ILE A 27 1.26 3.64 13.04
C ILE A 27 0.62 4.14 14.34
N ARG A 28 1.14 5.23 14.89
CA ARG A 28 0.55 5.95 16.02
C ARG A 28 0.53 7.44 15.70
N SER A 29 -0.62 8.08 15.90
CA SER A 29 -0.68 9.55 15.90
C SER A 29 -0.55 10.07 17.33
N GLU A 30 0.39 10.99 17.55
CA GLU A 30 0.52 11.79 18.78
C GLU A 30 0.11 13.26 18.54
N HIS A 31 -0.36 13.57 17.32
CA HIS A 31 -0.83 14.88 16.93
C HIS A 31 -2.20 15.20 17.57
N PRO A 32 -2.44 16.43 18.06
CA PRO A 32 -3.70 16.78 18.76
C PRO A 32 -4.94 16.81 17.86
N ASN A 33 -4.77 16.99 16.55
CA ASN A 33 -5.88 16.93 15.58
C ASN A 33 -5.97 15.54 14.94
N VAL A 34 -7.18 15.20 14.47
CA VAL A 34 -7.45 13.97 13.73
C VAL A 34 -6.55 13.87 12.50
N VAL A 35 -5.87 12.73 12.35
CA VAL A 35 -5.01 12.43 11.20
C VAL A 35 -5.71 11.43 10.28
N SER A 36 -5.69 11.72 8.99
CA SER A 36 -6.09 10.76 7.94
C SER A 36 -4.84 10.03 7.44
N LEU A 37 -4.96 8.73 7.18
CA LEU A 37 -3.86 7.87 6.77
C LEU A 37 -4.27 7.02 5.56
N GLU A 38 -3.36 6.91 4.60
CA GLU A 38 -3.42 5.98 3.47
C GLU A 38 -2.05 5.34 3.24
N PHE A 39 -2.06 4.22 2.52
CA PHE A 39 -0.85 3.59 1.98
C PHE A 39 -0.93 3.57 0.46
N TYR A 40 0.19 3.80 -0.21
CA TYR A 40 0.26 3.93 -1.66
C TYR A 40 1.30 2.98 -2.21
N SER A 41 0.88 2.17 -3.18
CA SER A 41 1.83 1.39 -3.98
C SER A 41 2.61 2.32 -4.89
N GLN A 42 3.92 2.15 -4.95
CA GLN A 42 4.79 2.89 -5.85
C GLN A 42 4.97 2.19 -7.20
N ASP A 43 4.54 0.93 -7.29
CA ASP A 43 4.69 0.10 -8.48
C ASP A 43 3.37 -0.05 -9.25
N TYR A 44 2.24 0.20 -8.59
CA TYR A 44 0.89 0.04 -9.16
C TYR A 44 -0.02 1.20 -8.76
N SER A 45 -1.06 1.46 -9.56
CA SER A 45 -2.10 2.42 -9.19
C SER A 45 -3.07 1.77 -8.20
N ARG A 46 -2.64 1.64 -6.94
CA ARG A 46 -3.45 1.13 -5.83
C ARG A 46 -3.07 1.81 -4.52
N ALA A 47 -4.07 1.97 -3.66
CA ALA A 47 -3.93 2.51 -2.33
C ALA A 47 -4.74 1.69 -1.32
N TRP A 48 -4.45 1.86 -0.04
CA TRP A 48 -5.20 1.30 1.07
C TRP A 48 -5.64 2.42 2.02
N PRO A 49 -6.90 2.42 2.46
CA PRO A 49 -7.94 1.42 2.17
C PRO A 49 -8.43 1.46 0.71
N GLY A 50 -8.15 2.55 -0.02
CA GLY A 50 -8.54 2.71 -1.42
C GLY A 50 -9.95 3.26 -1.58
N ASP A 51 -10.41 3.38 -2.83
CA ASP A 51 -11.77 3.81 -3.19
C ASP A 51 -12.22 5.17 -2.60
N GLY A 52 -11.26 6.05 -2.28
CA GLY A 52 -11.52 7.37 -1.69
C GLY A 52 -11.73 7.35 -0.17
N GLU A 53 -11.56 6.20 0.46
CA GLU A 53 -11.60 6.03 1.91
C GLU A 53 -10.23 6.30 2.54
N VAL A 54 -10.23 6.60 3.84
CA VAL A 54 -8.99 6.84 4.62
C VAL A 54 -9.10 6.17 5.98
N TYR A 55 -7.97 5.74 6.53
CA TYR A 55 -7.91 5.37 7.95
C TYR A 55 -7.92 6.64 8.81
N ILE A 56 -8.59 6.56 9.96
CA ILE A 56 -8.69 7.67 10.92
C ILE A 56 -7.87 7.33 12.16
N LEU A 57 -7.02 8.28 12.57
CA LEU A 57 -6.22 8.20 13.79
C LEU A 57 -6.61 9.38 14.70
N ASP A 58 -7.31 9.09 15.80
CA ASP A 58 -7.82 10.10 16.74
C ASP A 58 -7.77 9.67 18.22
N ASP A 59 -7.11 8.56 18.53
CA ASP A 59 -7.16 7.90 19.85
C ASP A 59 -5.81 7.80 20.57
N TYR A 60 -4.72 8.29 19.95
CA TYR A 60 -3.35 8.18 20.46
C TYR A 60 -2.84 6.75 20.65
N ASP A 61 -3.53 5.75 20.10
CA ASP A 61 -3.13 4.35 20.17
C ASP A 61 -2.26 3.94 18.98
N THR A 62 -1.58 2.81 19.12
CA THR A 62 -0.86 2.18 18.01
C THR A 62 -1.82 1.30 17.23
N HIS A 63 -2.01 1.63 15.96
CA HIS A 63 -2.79 0.85 15.01
C HIS A 63 -1.91 -0.04 14.16
N SER A 64 -2.39 -1.25 13.88
CA SER A 64 -1.74 -2.23 13.02
C SER A 64 -2.56 -2.48 11.77
N TYR A 65 -1.95 -2.31 10.59
CA TYR A 65 -2.59 -2.52 9.29
C TYR A 65 -1.84 -3.60 8.52
N ASN A 66 -2.48 -4.74 8.27
CA ASN A 66 -1.90 -5.80 7.47
C ASN A 66 -2.32 -5.66 6.01
N LEU A 67 -1.40 -5.25 5.14
CA LEU A 67 -1.69 -5.02 3.73
C LEU A 67 -1.35 -6.25 2.90
N GLU A 68 -2.30 -6.73 2.09
CA GLU A 68 -2.04 -7.76 1.09
C GLU A 68 -1.33 -7.16 -0.14
N CYS A 69 -0.13 -7.64 -0.44
CA CYS A 69 0.73 -7.06 -1.45
C CYS A 69 1.54 -8.05 -2.26
N ARG A 70 2.15 -7.60 -3.36
CA ARG A 70 3.02 -8.46 -4.17
C ARG A 70 4.42 -8.45 -3.56
N SER A 71 5.04 -9.61 -3.45
CA SER A 71 6.42 -9.69 -2.95
C SER A 71 7.34 -8.78 -3.78
N GLY A 72 8.15 -7.97 -3.11
CA GLY A 72 9.03 -6.98 -3.73
C GLY A 72 8.38 -5.63 -4.04
N GLU A 73 7.07 -5.49 -3.86
CA GLU A 73 6.38 -4.23 -4.08
C GLU A 73 6.75 -3.16 -3.04
N LYS A 74 7.01 -1.94 -3.51
CA LYS A 74 7.26 -0.81 -2.64
C LYS A 74 5.95 -0.10 -2.27
N ILE A 75 5.74 0.09 -0.98
CA ILE A 75 4.56 0.74 -0.42
C ILE A 75 5.01 1.88 0.50
N CYS A 76 4.46 3.07 0.30
CA CYS A 76 4.73 4.24 1.14
C CYS A 76 3.49 4.63 1.93
N TYR A 77 3.65 5.05 3.18
CA TYR A 77 2.55 5.65 3.93
C TYR A 77 2.46 7.15 3.62
N GLY A 78 1.24 7.68 3.60
CA GLY A 78 0.98 9.12 3.57
C GLY A 78 -0.12 9.47 4.55
N ALA A 79 0.13 10.50 5.35
CA ALA A 79 -0.82 10.94 6.37
C ALA A 79 -0.91 12.46 6.40
N TRP A 80 -2.05 13.01 6.80
CA TRP A 80 -2.27 14.46 6.87
C TRP A 80 -3.33 14.82 7.90
N VAL A 81 -3.28 16.06 8.38
CA VAL A 81 -4.28 16.58 9.32
C VAL A 81 -5.63 16.70 8.61
N ARG A 82 -6.69 16.15 9.22
CA ARG A 82 -8.01 16.18 8.61
C ARG A 82 -8.53 17.62 8.53
N GLY A 83 -8.82 18.07 7.31
CA GLY A 83 -9.23 19.46 7.04
C GLY A 83 -8.07 20.40 6.73
N ASP A 84 -6.82 19.94 6.86
CA ASP A 84 -5.61 20.70 6.53
C ASP A 84 -4.55 19.77 5.90
N SER A 85 -4.51 19.72 4.57
CA SER A 85 -3.55 18.87 3.85
C SER A 85 -2.14 19.45 3.77
N ASP A 86 -1.93 20.69 4.23
CA ASP A 86 -0.59 21.31 4.24
C ASP A 86 0.27 20.78 5.40
N SER A 87 -0.37 20.26 6.46
CA SER A 87 0.28 19.50 7.53
C SER A 87 0.22 18.00 7.24
N TYR A 88 1.37 17.38 6.95
CA TYR A 88 1.43 16.00 6.47
C TYR A 88 2.69 15.24 6.91
N TRP A 89 2.65 13.92 6.75
CA TRP A 89 3.75 12.97 6.93
C TRP A 89 3.85 12.01 5.74
N GLY A 90 5.03 11.45 5.55
CA GLY A 90 5.31 10.53 4.45
C GLY A 90 5.04 11.20 3.10
N VAL A 91 4.30 10.52 2.23
CA VAL A 91 3.94 11.04 0.91
C VAL A 91 2.70 11.94 0.92
N GLY A 92 2.12 12.19 2.10
CA GLY A 92 0.94 13.03 2.27
C GLY A 92 -0.31 12.46 1.59
N ARG A 93 -1.24 13.35 1.23
CA ARG A 93 -2.50 12.98 0.58
C ARG A 93 -2.28 12.66 -0.90
N ASN A 94 -2.87 11.58 -1.39
CA ASN A 94 -2.79 11.11 -2.77
C ASN A 94 -1.38 10.91 -3.31
N ASP A 95 -0.41 10.53 -2.46
CA ASP A 95 1.00 10.35 -2.88
C ASP A 95 1.61 11.61 -3.52
N ALA A 96 1.16 12.80 -3.10
CA ALA A 96 1.52 14.07 -3.75
C ALA A 96 2.89 14.61 -3.32
N SER A 97 3.45 14.11 -2.22
CA SER A 97 4.72 14.58 -1.65
C SER A 97 5.82 13.53 -1.80
N GLY A 98 7.04 13.99 -2.06
CA GLY A 98 8.22 13.11 -2.08
C GLY A 98 8.70 12.81 -0.66
N CYS A 99 9.09 11.56 -0.40
CA CYS A 99 9.68 11.15 0.86
C CYS A 99 10.62 9.95 0.69
N SER A 100 11.75 9.96 1.39
CA SER A 100 12.83 8.97 1.22
C SER A 100 12.84 7.83 2.22
N ASP A 101 12.18 7.98 3.37
CA ASP A 101 12.27 7.07 4.52
C ASP A 101 10.89 6.59 5.04
N CYS A 102 9.84 6.76 4.24
CA CYS A 102 8.45 6.37 4.56
C CYS A 102 7.96 5.14 3.81
N CYS A 103 8.84 4.45 3.08
CA CYS A 103 8.46 3.33 2.23
C CYS A 103 9.09 2.03 2.70
N TYR A 104 8.34 0.95 2.63
CA TYR A 104 8.78 -0.41 2.94
C TYR A 104 8.49 -1.33 1.77
N THR A 105 9.24 -2.43 1.69
CA THR A 105 9.11 -3.43 0.63
C THR A 105 8.33 -4.63 1.15
N CYS A 106 7.25 -4.97 0.47
CA CYS A 106 6.43 -6.13 0.78
C CYS A 106 7.23 -7.43 0.72
N GLY A 107 7.05 -8.31 1.72
CA GLY A 107 7.77 -9.58 1.81
C GLY A 107 9.22 -9.49 2.31
N GLN A 108 9.65 -8.32 2.82
CA GLN A 108 10.99 -8.14 3.42
C GLN A 108 10.94 -7.97 4.95
N GLY A 109 9.81 -8.31 5.57
CA GLY A 109 9.53 -8.12 6.99
C GLY A 109 8.48 -7.05 7.25
N ASP A 110 8.09 -6.91 8.52
CA ASP A 110 7.13 -5.90 8.98
C ASP A 110 7.79 -4.54 9.18
N THR A 111 6.99 -3.48 9.29
CA THR A 111 7.52 -2.14 9.52
C THR A 111 7.83 -1.88 11.00
N ASP A 112 8.72 -0.90 11.23
CA ASP A 112 8.86 -0.30 12.54
C ASP A 112 7.62 0.52 12.92
N LEU A 113 7.52 0.88 14.20
CA LEU A 113 6.49 1.80 14.67
C LEU A 113 6.76 3.21 14.11
N ARG A 114 5.80 3.76 13.37
CA ARG A 114 5.82 5.14 12.92
C ARG A 114 4.97 6.02 13.85
N ILE A 115 5.60 7.03 14.42
CA ILE A 115 4.94 8.04 15.26
C ILE A 115 4.74 9.32 14.45
N LEU A 116 3.51 9.85 14.43
CA LEU A 116 3.13 11.09 13.75
C LEU A 116 2.89 12.18 14.81
N ASN A 117 3.81 13.11 14.98
CA ASN A 117 3.82 14.00 16.15
C ASN A 117 3.99 15.51 15.85
N ASN A 118 4.15 15.90 14.59
CA ASN A 118 4.50 17.27 14.21
C ASN A 118 3.32 18.24 14.27
#